data_AF-A0A4P7PH06-F1
#
_entry.id   AF-A0A4P7PH06-F1
#
_cell.length_a   1.000
_cell.length_b   1.000
_cell.length_c   1.000
_cell.angle_alpha   90.00
_cell.angle_beta   90.00
_cell.angle_gamma   90.00
#
_symmetry.space_group_name_H-M   'P 1'
#
loop_
_entity.id
_entity.type
_entity.pdbx_description
1 polymer ?
#
loop_
_entity_poly.entity_id
_entity_poly.type
_entity_poly.pdbx_seq_one_letter_code
_entity_poly.pdbx_strand_id
1 'polypeptide(L)'
;MKLIQCRYSSGQRVPLLVQDGQAAPLPKLVPFIYVQLKLRHRAYNTAAAHLRAIQAFYTYAKTRDLDIDEAILACHFEAILALLDGYAIWLQSGRQADNLVARIGTAATAPFPQIDPRTRDQYLRLLKQYLSWCVTRYIPRARQNSTTLANIEVVFADVADVIERRFESHIINARPDHTRYRSLTDTQLQIIRTLIRPGAAENPFPDRMQLRNWLMIELLLETGIRRGELLKLYTTDINEGSQHAYVSINDREHDPGDPRAEEPALKTHGRTIGISAQLYEVYERYIQGERRPLRNGKPMKLRYRYLFISDRGRPLSIRALSNVLDRLFLTIELAHPGLLPTLSAHDFRHTFADRFLAYLVEKRGFELERALDELRRVCGWSDTSIMPRRYASRYLAESANLHNAQRASAAWDRLDS
;
A
#
# COMPACT_ATOMS: atom_id res chain seq x y z
N MET A 1 -10.71 21.29 8.82
CA MET A 1 -9.40 21.39 8.14
C MET A 1 -9.37 20.28 7.11
N LYS A 2 -8.88 20.53 5.89
CA LYS A 2 -9.01 19.59 4.77
C LYS A 2 -7.65 19.19 4.20
N LEU A 3 -7.47 17.92 3.88
CA LEU A 3 -6.34 17.44 3.09
C LEU A 3 -6.69 17.54 1.61
N ILE A 4 -5.90 18.28 0.83
CA ILE A 4 -6.06 18.46 -0.60
C ILE A 4 -4.81 18.02 -1.36
N GLN A 5 -4.96 17.72 -2.65
CA GLN A 5 -3.85 17.48 -3.57
C GLN A 5 -3.62 18.72 -4.42
N CYS A 6 -2.46 19.35 -4.28
CA CYS A 6 -2.01 20.39 -5.20
C CYS A 6 -1.28 19.75 -6.39
N ARG A 7 -1.55 20.21 -7.60
CA ARG A 7 -0.92 19.75 -8.83
C ARG A 7 -0.18 20.92 -9.50
N TYR A 8 1.12 20.79 -9.65
CA TYR A 8 1.95 21.75 -10.36
C TYR A 8 1.86 21.54 -11.88
N SER A 9 2.22 22.57 -12.66
CA SER A 9 2.32 22.49 -14.13
C SER A 9 3.30 21.42 -14.61
N SER A 10 4.32 21.12 -13.82
CA SER A 10 5.27 20.03 -14.03
C SER A 10 4.67 18.62 -13.89
N GLY A 11 3.41 18.49 -13.46
CA GLY A 11 2.78 17.20 -13.13
C GLY A 11 3.00 16.75 -11.69
N GLN A 12 3.92 17.39 -10.95
CA GLN A 12 4.17 17.10 -9.54
C GLN A 12 2.89 17.23 -8.70
N ARG A 13 2.62 16.24 -7.87
CA ARG A 13 1.48 16.20 -6.95
C ARG A 13 2.00 16.32 -5.52
N VAL A 14 1.50 17.29 -4.76
CA VAL A 14 1.92 17.54 -3.37
C VAL A 14 0.69 17.59 -2.48
N PRO A 15 0.64 16.81 -1.39
CA PRO A 15 -0.49 16.85 -0.48
C PRO A 15 -0.35 18.06 0.44
N LEU A 16 -1.44 18.78 0.68
CA LEU A 16 -1.48 19.99 1.51
C LEU A 16 -2.60 19.89 2.53
N LEU A 17 -2.31 20.25 3.77
CA LEU A 17 -3.31 20.42 4.81
C LEU A 17 -3.72 21.89 4.87
N VAL A 18 -4.99 22.18 4.62
CA VAL A 18 -5.51 23.55 4.49
C VAL A 18 -6.59 23.83 5.52
N GLN A 19 -6.71 25.09 5.93
CA GLN A 19 -7.79 25.58 6.78
C GLN A 19 -9.15 25.42 6.07
N ASP A 20 -10.23 25.24 6.83
CA ASP A 20 -11.59 25.23 6.25
C ASP A 20 -12.06 26.67 6.04
N GLY A 21 -12.54 26.98 4.84
CA GLY A 21 -13.09 28.30 4.51
C GLY A 21 -13.61 28.37 3.07
N GLN A 22 -14.45 29.38 2.79
CA GLN A 22 -14.98 29.67 1.44
C GLN A 22 -13.97 30.42 0.56
N ALA A 23 -12.96 31.06 1.16
CA ALA A 23 -11.85 31.71 0.46
C ALA A 23 -10.81 30.69 -0.03
N ALA A 24 -9.83 31.14 -0.84
CA ALA A 24 -8.74 30.31 -1.32
C ALA A 24 -8.09 29.51 -0.15
N PRO A 25 -7.91 28.19 -0.28
CA PRO A 25 -7.52 27.34 0.85
C PRO A 25 -6.08 27.64 1.31
N LEU A 26 -5.94 28.27 2.47
CA LEU A 26 -4.64 28.58 3.07
C LEU A 26 -4.03 27.34 3.75
N PRO A 27 -2.77 26.98 3.45
CA PRO A 27 -2.09 25.88 4.13
C PRO A 27 -1.90 26.14 5.63
N LYS A 28 -2.04 25.12 6.48
CA LYS A 28 -1.52 25.19 7.85
C LYS A 28 0.00 25.27 7.80
N LEU A 29 0.55 26.26 8.50
CA LEU A 29 1.91 26.73 8.29
C LEU A 29 2.94 25.66 8.62
N VAL A 30 2.89 25.10 9.83
CA VAL A 30 3.91 24.14 10.28
C VAL A 30 3.85 22.82 9.49
N PRO A 31 2.67 22.21 9.24
CA PRO A 31 2.55 21.04 8.37
C PRO A 31 3.02 21.31 6.93
N PHE A 32 2.74 22.49 6.39
CA PHE A 32 3.22 22.88 5.05
C PHE A 32 4.75 22.90 4.99
N ILE A 33 5.40 23.57 5.94
CA ILE A 33 6.87 23.62 6.03
C ILE A 33 7.45 22.21 6.20
N TYR A 34 6.80 21.36 7.00
CA TYR A 34 7.21 19.96 7.16
C TYR A 34 7.23 19.19 5.84
N VAL A 35 6.16 19.34 5.03
CA VAL A 35 6.10 18.72 3.70
C VAL A 35 7.23 19.24 2.81
N GLN A 36 7.44 20.55 2.76
CA GLN A 36 8.44 21.17 1.89
C GLN A 36 9.89 20.85 2.27
N LEU A 37 10.18 20.67 3.56
CA LEU A 37 11.56 20.50 4.04
C LEU A 37 11.91 19.07 4.40
N LYS A 38 10.97 18.27 4.91
CA LYS A 38 11.24 16.89 5.33
C LYS A 38 10.71 15.84 4.35
N LEU A 39 9.62 16.14 3.64
CA LEU A 39 8.92 15.15 2.80
C LEU A 39 9.03 15.43 1.29
N ARG A 40 9.78 16.46 0.88
CA ARG A 40 9.91 16.90 -0.53
C ARG A 40 10.22 15.77 -1.53
N HIS A 41 11.09 14.84 -1.13
CA HIS A 41 11.56 13.73 -1.95
C HIS A 41 10.89 12.40 -1.58
N ARG A 42 9.80 12.44 -0.79
CA ARG A 42 9.02 11.25 -0.46
C ARG A 42 7.87 11.10 -1.44
N ALA A 43 7.51 9.86 -1.74
CA ALA A 43 6.33 9.56 -2.56
C ALA A 43 5.08 10.24 -1.98
N TYR A 44 4.19 10.70 -2.87
CA TYR A 44 2.96 11.42 -2.52
C TYR A 44 2.17 10.72 -1.41
N ASN A 45 1.95 9.41 -1.54
CA ASN A 45 1.17 8.63 -0.57
C ASN A 45 1.80 8.60 0.83
N THR A 46 3.14 8.61 0.91
CA THR A 46 3.87 8.70 2.19
C THR A 46 3.63 10.07 2.82
N ALA A 47 3.81 11.15 2.05
CA ALA A 47 3.55 12.51 2.55
C ALA A 47 2.08 12.72 2.97
N ALA A 48 1.14 12.19 2.19
CA ALA A 48 -0.28 12.21 2.53
C ALA A 48 -0.60 11.40 3.80
N ALA A 49 0.11 10.29 4.06
CA ALA A 49 -0.05 9.54 5.30
C ALA A 49 0.38 10.36 6.53
N HIS A 50 1.53 11.05 6.45
CA HIS A 50 1.94 11.99 7.51
C HIS A 50 0.87 13.06 7.74
N LEU A 51 0.40 13.71 6.67
CA LEU A 51 -0.62 14.76 6.82
C LEU A 51 -1.96 14.25 7.35
N ARG A 52 -2.37 13.01 7.06
CA ARG A 52 -3.56 12.41 7.68
C ARG A 52 -3.38 12.20 9.19
N ALA A 53 -2.20 11.76 9.61
CA ALA A 53 -1.88 11.61 11.03
C ALA A 53 -1.88 12.96 11.76
N ILE A 54 -1.25 13.96 11.15
CA ILE A 54 -1.23 15.35 11.65
C ILE A 54 -2.64 15.93 11.68
N GLN A 55 -3.42 15.77 10.61
CA GLN A 55 -4.81 16.24 10.54
C GLN A 55 -5.68 15.64 11.65
N ALA A 56 -5.56 14.34 11.91
CA ALA A 56 -6.32 13.69 12.98
C ALA A 56 -5.98 14.29 14.35
N PHE A 57 -4.69 14.49 14.64
CA PHE A 57 -4.26 15.10 15.89
C PHE A 57 -4.69 16.56 16.02
N TYR A 58 -4.54 17.35 14.96
CA TYR A 58 -4.97 18.76 14.95
C TYR A 58 -6.49 18.89 15.11
N THR A 59 -7.25 17.95 14.55
CA THR A 59 -8.72 17.91 14.73
C THR A 59 -9.06 17.63 16.19
N TYR A 60 -8.37 16.68 16.82
CA TYR A 60 -8.54 16.39 18.24
C TYR A 60 -8.10 17.56 19.14
N ALA A 61 -6.96 18.19 18.86
CA ALA A 61 -6.48 19.33 19.62
C ALA A 61 -7.43 20.54 19.54
N LYS A 62 -8.08 20.74 18.39
CA LYS A 62 -9.10 21.77 18.23
C LYS A 62 -10.30 21.57 19.16
N THR A 63 -10.68 20.33 19.50
CA THR A 63 -11.76 20.08 20.47
C THR A 63 -11.32 20.30 21.92
N ARG A 64 -10.07 20.71 22.15
CA ARG A 64 -9.49 21.11 23.45
C ARG A 64 -8.96 22.55 23.39
N ASP A 65 -9.42 23.33 22.41
CA ASP A 65 -9.07 24.75 22.24
C ASP A 65 -7.56 25.04 22.16
N LEU A 66 -6.77 24.09 21.62
CA LEU A 66 -5.33 24.26 21.43
C LEU A 66 -4.99 24.40 19.93
N ASP A 67 -4.44 25.56 19.51
CA ASP A 67 -3.82 25.68 18.18
C ASP A 67 -2.39 25.13 18.21
N ILE A 68 -2.22 23.98 17.58
CA ILE A 68 -0.94 23.27 17.54
C ILE A 68 0.15 24.06 16.80
N ASP A 69 -0.19 24.84 15.77
CA ASP A 69 0.84 25.63 15.06
C ASP A 69 1.38 26.74 15.98
N GLU A 70 0.50 27.43 16.72
CA GLU A 70 0.90 28.46 17.69
C GLU A 70 1.71 27.87 18.83
N ALA A 71 1.27 26.75 19.42
CA ALA A 71 2.00 26.06 20.47
C ALA A 71 3.40 25.60 20.02
N ILE A 72 3.54 25.07 18.80
CA ILE A 72 4.85 24.67 18.26
C ILE A 72 5.75 25.89 18.05
N LEU A 73 5.23 26.98 17.51
CA LEU A 73 6.01 28.20 17.24
C LEU A 73 6.45 28.89 18.54
N ALA A 74 5.62 28.86 19.58
CA ALA A 74 5.96 29.30 20.93
C ALA A 74 6.80 28.28 21.72
N CYS A 75 7.08 27.09 21.15
CA CYS A 75 7.82 26.00 21.80
C CYS A 75 7.17 25.45 23.09
N HIS A 76 5.83 25.56 23.21
CA HIS A 76 5.02 25.01 24.30
C HIS A 76 4.65 23.55 24.03
N PHE A 77 5.65 22.66 23.98
CA PHE A 77 5.45 21.24 23.66
C PHE A 77 4.77 20.47 24.80
N GLU A 78 4.87 20.93 26.04
CA GLU A 78 4.18 20.37 27.21
C GLU A 78 2.65 20.38 27.04
N ALA A 79 2.08 21.48 26.52
CA ALA A 79 0.65 21.57 26.24
C ALA A 79 0.22 20.59 25.14
N ILE A 80 1.07 20.37 24.13
CA ILE A 80 0.83 19.41 23.06
C ILE A 80 0.85 17.97 23.61
N LEU A 81 1.83 17.65 24.44
CA LEU A 81 2.02 16.32 25.00
C LEU A 81 0.96 15.94 26.03
N ALA A 82 0.39 16.91 26.74
CA ALA A 82 -0.74 16.70 27.63
C ALA A 82 -1.97 16.11 26.92
N LEU A 83 -2.08 16.29 25.60
CA LEU A 83 -3.19 15.74 24.81
C LEU A 83 -2.98 14.28 24.37
N LEU A 84 -1.78 13.71 24.53
CA LEU A 84 -1.42 12.44 23.88
C LEU A 84 -2.24 11.25 24.41
N ASP A 85 -2.43 11.18 25.72
CA ASP A 85 -3.12 10.06 26.38
C ASP A 85 -4.57 9.99 25.90
N GLY A 86 -5.29 11.12 25.92
CA GLY A 86 -6.66 11.22 25.39
C GLY A 86 -6.71 11.01 23.87
N TYR A 87 -5.72 11.49 23.11
CA TYR A 87 -5.66 11.28 21.67
C TYR A 87 -5.51 9.80 21.28
N ALA A 88 -4.69 9.05 22.02
CA ALA A 88 -4.49 7.62 21.77
C ALA A 88 -5.80 6.84 21.98
N ILE A 89 -6.54 7.17 23.05
CA ILE A 89 -7.86 6.60 23.33
C ILE A 89 -8.88 7.01 22.25
N TRP A 90 -8.87 8.29 21.87
CA TRP A 90 -9.71 8.84 20.81
C TRP A 90 -9.49 8.16 19.47
N LEU A 91 -8.24 7.89 19.07
CA LEU A 91 -7.97 7.12 17.87
C LEU A 91 -8.49 5.68 17.98
N GLN A 92 -8.32 5.03 19.14
CA GLN A 92 -8.77 3.66 19.34
C GLN A 92 -10.30 3.53 19.28
N SER A 93 -11.04 4.52 19.77
CA SER A 93 -12.50 4.58 19.77
C SER A 93 -13.12 4.97 18.41
N GLY A 94 -12.37 4.88 17.31
CA GLY A 94 -12.90 5.27 16.01
C GLY A 94 -13.09 6.78 15.88
N ARG A 95 -12.36 7.59 16.68
CA ARG A 95 -12.44 9.06 16.73
C ARG A 95 -13.73 9.59 17.35
N GLN A 96 -14.29 8.87 18.33
CA GLN A 96 -15.59 9.19 18.93
C GLN A 96 -15.51 9.56 20.41
N ALA A 97 -14.60 8.94 21.18
CA ALA A 97 -14.46 9.19 22.62
C ALA A 97 -13.00 9.09 23.09
N ASP A 98 -12.57 9.96 23.99
CA ASP A 98 -11.22 9.98 24.56
C ASP A 98 -11.16 9.48 26.01
N ASN A 99 -12.30 9.01 26.54
CA ASN A 99 -12.46 8.38 27.84
C ASN A 99 -13.25 7.07 27.70
N LEU A 100 -12.57 5.92 27.79
CA LEU A 100 -13.23 4.62 27.75
C LEU A 100 -13.47 4.12 29.17
N VAL A 101 -14.75 4.04 29.57
CA VAL A 101 -15.18 3.35 30.80
C VAL A 101 -15.61 1.94 30.41
N ALA A 102 -14.84 0.93 30.81
CA ALA A 102 -15.17 -0.47 30.57
C ALA A 102 -15.27 -1.22 31.91
N ARG A 103 -16.26 -2.11 32.04
CA ARG A 103 -16.32 -3.09 33.14
C ARG A 103 -15.46 -4.29 32.79
N ILE A 104 -14.54 -4.67 33.68
CA ILE A 104 -13.68 -5.84 33.51
C ILE A 104 -14.56 -7.10 33.48
N GLY A 105 -14.32 -8.00 32.53
CA GLY A 105 -14.95 -9.34 32.48
C GLY A 105 -16.28 -9.44 31.72
N THR A 106 -16.79 -8.37 31.11
CA THR A 106 -17.94 -8.45 30.19
C THR A 106 -17.46 -8.23 28.76
N ALA A 107 -17.68 -9.21 27.89
CA ALA A 107 -17.55 -9.05 26.43
C ALA A 107 -18.72 -8.18 25.91
N ALA A 108 -18.80 -6.94 26.37
CA ALA A 108 -19.69 -5.97 25.79
C ALA A 108 -19.20 -5.66 24.38
N THR A 109 -20.12 -5.64 23.41
CA THR A 109 -19.87 -5.13 22.06
C THR A 109 -19.25 -3.75 22.21
N ALA A 110 -18.07 -3.53 21.62
CA ALA A 110 -17.40 -2.23 21.73
C ALA A 110 -18.38 -1.13 21.30
N PRO A 111 -18.56 -0.06 22.10
CA PRO A 111 -19.57 0.97 21.80
C PRO A 111 -19.31 1.71 20.48
N PHE A 112 -18.08 1.59 19.96
CA PHE A 112 -17.61 2.30 18.77
C PHE A 112 -16.83 1.36 17.84
N PRO A 113 -16.87 1.58 16.51
CA PRO A 113 -16.05 0.84 15.55
C PRO A 113 -14.57 1.09 15.84
N GLN A 114 -13.83 0.06 16.25
CA GLN A 114 -12.42 0.20 16.56
C GLN A 114 -11.57 0.32 15.28
N ILE A 115 -10.58 1.21 15.32
CA ILE A 115 -9.55 1.27 14.29
C ILE A 115 -8.58 0.09 14.49
N ASP A 116 -8.18 -0.57 13.40
CA ASP A 116 -7.15 -1.61 13.44
C ASP A 116 -5.91 -1.12 14.22
N PRO A 117 -5.40 -1.88 15.22
CA PRO A 117 -4.32 -1.42 16.09
C PRO A 117 -3.05 -0.99 15.35
N ARG A 118 -2.73 -1.63 14.21
CA ARG A 118 -1.56 -1.25 13.40
C ARG A 118 -1.79 0.08 12.70
N THR A 119 -3.00 0.32 12.23
CA THR A 119 -3.39 1.63 11.68
C THR A 119 -3.30 2.71 12.75
N ARG A 120 -3.80 2.44 13.97
CA ARG A 120 -3.67 3.36 15.11
C ARG A 120 -2.20 3.66 15.45
N ASP A 121 -1.39 2.63 15.62
CA ASP A 121 0.05 2.78 15.91
C ASP A 121 0.78 3.53 14.78
N GLN A 122 0.39 3.34 13.52
CA GLN A 122 0.95 4.08 12.40
C GLN A 122 0.64 5.58 12.51
N TYR A 123 -0.57 5.97 12.93
CA TYR A 123 -0.89 7.38 13.18
C TYR A 123 0.00 7.96 14.28
N LEU A 124 0.17 7.25 15.40
CA LEU A 124 1.03 7.67 16.49
C LEU A 124 2.50 7.81 16.05
N ARG A 125 3.05 6.83 15.31
CA ARG A 125 4.43 6.89 14.81
C ARG A 125 4.67 8.07 13.85
N LEU A 126 3.72 8.34 12.96
CA LEU A 126 3.84 9.47 12.02
C LEU A 126 3.72 10.82 12.73
N LEU A 127 2.86 10.90 13.75
CA LEU A 127 2.76 12.08 14.60
C LEU A 127 4.05 12.28 15.43
N LYS A 128 4.61 11.22 16.02
CA LYS A 128 5.91 11.25 16.70
C LYS A 128 6.98 11.86 15.80
N GLN A 129 7.14 11.34 14.58
CA GLN A 129 8.12 11.85 13.61
C GLN A 129 7.91 13.33 13.25
N TYR A 130 6.66 13.79 13.20
CA TYR A 130 6.35 15.19 12.96
C TYR A 130 6.74 16.07 14.15
N LEU A 131 6.35 15.69 15.37
CA LEU A 131 6.66 16.47 16.58
C LEU A 131 8.15 16.48 16.89
N SER A 132 8.85 15.34 16.75
CA SER A 132 10.32 15.29 16.88
C SER A 132 10.99 16.24 15.87
N TRP A 133 10.52 16.29 14.62
CA TRP A 133 11.05 17.25 13.65
C TRP A 133 10.75 18.71 14.03
N CYS A 134 9.57 18.99 14.59
CA CYS A 134 9.23 20.32 15.08
C CYS A 134 10.18 20.74 16.22
N VAL A 135 10.46 19.85 17.16
CA VAL A 135 11.43 20.06 18.25
C VAL A 135 12.82 20.37 17.70
N THR A 136 13.33 19.54 16.77
CA THR A 136 14.63 19.78 16.11
C THR A 136 14.68 21.12 15.36
N ARG A 137 13.55 21.59 14.83
CA ARG A 137 13.52 22.79 14.00
C ARG A 137 13.34 24.08 14.81
N TYR A 138 12.39 24.11 15.72
CA TYR A 138 11.91 25.36 16.33
C TYR A 138 12.59 25.64 17.67
N ILE A 139 12.87 24.62 18.48
CA ILE A 139 13.58 24.84 19.75
C ILE A 139 14.95 25.50 19.50
N PRO A 140 15.80 25.03 18.56
CA PRO A 140 17.07 25.70 18.23
C PRO A 140 16.98 27.13 17.72
N ARG A 141 15.88 27.50 17.08
CA ARG A 141 15.68 28.84 16.51
C ARG A 141 15.18 29.85 17.55
N ALA A 142 14.32 29.41 18.47
CA ALA A 142 13.97 30.21 19.63
C ALA A 142 15.23 30.61 20.45
N ARG A 143 16.27 29.77 20.45
CA ARG A 143 17.57 30.02 21.11
C ARG A 143 18.36 31.18 20.53
N GLN A 144 18.30 31.41 19.21
CA GLN A 144 19.08 32.49 18.58
C GLN A 144 18.64 33.88 19.04
N ASN A 145 17.46 33.97 19.66
CA ASN A 145 16.91 35.19 20.24
C ASN A 145 17.11 35.28 21.77
N SER A 146 17.87 34.35 22.40
CA SER A 146 18.05 34.24 23.86
C SER A 146 19.52 34.03 24.26
N THR A 147 19.98 34.73 25.30
CA THR A 147 21.41 34.86 25.67
C THR A 147 22.02 33.66 26.42
N THR A 148 21.27 32.60 26.75
CA THR A 148 21.76 31.51 27.63
C THR A 148 21.86 30.16 26.92
N LEU A 149 23.02 29.83 26.36
CA LEU A 149 23.23 28.63 25.51
C LEU A 149 23.16 27.28 26.25
N ALA A 150 23.67 27.18 27.49
CA ALA A 150 23.84 25.89 28.19
C ALA A 150 22.53 25.27 28.72
N ASN A 151 21.64 26.07 29.32
CA ASN A 151 20.35 25.58 29.84
C ASN A 151 19.42 25.07 28.74
N ILE A 152 19.66 25.50 27.51
CA ILE A 152 18.79 25.28 26.38
C ILE A 152 19.12 23.96 25.63
N GLU A 153 20.37 23.48 25.71
CA GLU A 153 20.73 22.15 25.20
C GLU A 153 20.08 21.05 26.03
N VAL A 154 20.07 21.22 27.36
CA VAL A 154 19.39 20.34 28.32
C VAL A 154 17.88 20.28 28.02
N VAL A 155 17.21 21.42 27.93
CA VAL A 155 15.76 21.48 27.64
C VAL A 155 15.39 20.77 26.33
N PHE A 156 16.22 20.88 25.30
CA PHE A 156 15.95 20.19 24.03
C PHE A 156 16.11 18.67 24.11
N ALA A 157 17.18 18.20 24.75
CA ALA A 157 17.39 16.78 24.97
C ALA A 157 16.22 16.20 25.79
N ASP A 158 15.79 16.92 26.82
CA ASP A 158 14.67 16.54 27.68
C ASP A 158 13.36 16.44 26.88
N VAL A 159 13.00 17.46 26.09
CA VAL A 159 11.76 17.45 25.31
C VAL A 159 11.78 16.34 24.26
N ALA A 160 12.90 16.14 23.57
CA ALA A 160 13.03 15.09 22.55
C ALA A 160 12.88 13.69 23.16
N ASP A 161 13.50 13.45 24.32
CA ASP A 161 13.43 12.17 25.01
C ASP A 161 12.05 11.91 25.63
N VAL A 162 11.40 12.96 26.16
CA VAL A 162 10.01 12.88 26.64
C VAL A 162 9.06 12.51 25.50
N ILE A 163 9.20 13.10 24.30
CA ILE A 163 8.42 12.71 23.13
C ILE A 163 8.61 11.23 22.83
N GLU A 164 9.85 10.75 22.78
CA GLU A 164 10.13 9.36 22.45
C GLU A 164 9.46 8.42 23.46
N ARG A 165 9.70 8.64 24.76
CA ARG A 165 9.13 7.82 25.84
C ARG A 165 7.59 7.83 25.85
N ARG A 166 6.97 9.01 25.73
CA ARG A 166 5.51 9.17 25.75
C ARG A 166 4.82 8.49 24.56
N PHE A 167 5.43 8.51 23.38
CA PHE A 167 4.83 7.81 22.23
C PHE A 167 5.03 6.29 22.31
N GLU A 168 6.20 5.80 22.70
CA GLU A 168 6.44 4.37 22.82
C GLU A 168 5.55 3.71 23.89
N SER A 169 5.17 4.43 24.96
CA SER A 169 4.21 3.91 25.95
C SER A 169 2.80 3.67 25.40
N HIS A 170 2.44 4.30 24.27
CA HIS A 170 1.13 4.17 23.63
C HIS A 170 1.11 3.19 22.44
N ILE A 171 2.28 2.82 21.92
CA ILE A 171 2.42 1.93 20.78
C ILE A 171 2.27 0.49 21.26
N ILE A 172 1.26 -0.23 20.78
CA ILE A 172 0.98 -1.62 21.20
C ILE A 172 1.88 -2.62 20.46
N ASN A 173 2.36 -2.28 19.26
CA ASN A 173 3.13 -3.21 18.41
C ASN A 173 2.35 -4.50 18.11
N ALA A 174 1.06 -4.37 17.78
CA ALA A 174 0.21 -5.51 17.44
C ALA A 174 0.87 -6.36 16.35
N ARG A 175 1.15 -7.63 16.67
CA ARG A 175 1.77 -8.57 15.73
C ARG A 175 0.78 -8.88 14.61
N PRO A 176 1.25 -9.05 13.35
CA PRO A 176 0.40 -9.57 12.30
C PRO A 176 -0.16 -10.92 12.74
N ASP A 177 -1.42 -11.16 12.44
CA ASP A 177 -1.94 -12.52 12.48
C ASP A 177 -1.20 -13.34 11.41
N HIS A 178 -0.32 -14.23 11.85
CA HIS A 178 0.51 -15.09 11.00
C HIS A 178 -0.23 -16.36 10.56
N THR A 179 -1.50 -16.55 10.96
CA THR A 179 -2.24 -17.78 10.68
C THR A 179 -2.58 -17.99 9.20
N ARG A 180 -2.50 -16.94 8.36
CA ARG A 180 -2.91 -17.03 6.95
C ARG A 180 -1.82 -16.62 5.96
N TYR A 181 -1.54 -17.52 5.03
CA TYR A 181 -0.80 -17.21 3.80
C TYR A 181 -1.67 -16.44 2.80
N ARG A 182 -1.12 -15.34 2.26
CA ARG A 182 -1.81 -14.49 1.27
C ARG A 182 -1.81 -15.03 -0.15
N SER A 183 -0.88 -15.90 -0.50
CA SER A 183 -0.88 -16.55 -1.81
C SER A 183 -2.16 -17.35 -2.02
N LEU A 184 -2.47 -17.68 -3.27
CA LEU A 184 -3.63 -18.47 -3.63
C LEU A 184 -3.21 -19.94 -3.74
N THR A 185 -4.04 -20.85 -3.27
CA THR A 185 -3.85 -22.29 -3.51
C THR A 185 -4.18 -22.62 -4.96
N ASP A 186 -3.79 -23.80 -5.43
CA ASP A 186 -4.08 -24.22 -6.80
C ASP A 186 -5.58 -24.29 -7.08
N THR A 187 -6.38 -24.80 -6.12
CA THR A 187 -7.83 -24.80 -6.20
C THR A 187 -8.41 -23.38 -6.33
N GLN A 188 -7.97 -22.46 -5.47
CA GLN A 188 -8.41 -21.05 -5.51
C GLN A 188 -8.07 -20.40 -6.84
N LEU A 189 -6.84 -20.62 -7.34
CA LEU A 189 -6.43 -20.05 -8.61
C LEU A 189 -7.20 -20.63 -9.78
N GLN A 190 -7.44 -21.95 -9.79
CA GLN A 190 -8.20 -22.60 -10.84
C GLN A 190 -9.61 -22.02 -10.94
N ILE A 191 -10.27 -21.81 -9.80
CA ILE A 191 -11.60 -21.17 -9.74
C ILE A 191 -11.53 -19.75 -10.31
N ILE A 192 -10.56 -18.94 -9.86
CA ILE A 192 -10.38 -17.56 -10.35
C ILE A 192 -10.18 -17.55 -11.88
N ARG A 193 -9.32 -18.43 -12.41
CA ARG A 193 -9.01 -18.53 -13.84
C ARG A 193 -10.21 -18.99 -14.67
N THR A 194 -10.98 -19.95 -14.16
CA THR A 194 -12.22 -20.41 -14.80
C THR A 194 -13.24 -19.27 -14.91
N LEU A 195 -13.44 -18.51 -13.82
CA LEU A 195 -14.42 -17.42 -13.77
C LEU A 195 -14.03 -16.22 -14.65
N ILE A 196 -12.76 -15.82 -14.64
CA ILE A 196 -12.33 -14.60 -15.33
C ILE A 196 -12.16 -14.79 -16.84
N ARG A 197 -12.06 -16.05 -17.31
CA ARG A 197 -11.85 -16.36 -18.73
C ARG A 197 -12.94 -15.73 -19.60
N PRO A 198 -12.60 -15.06 -20.72
CA PRO A 198 -13.60 -14.51 -21.63
C PRO A 198 -14.53 -15.60 -22.17
N GLY A 199 -15.84 -15.33 -22.17
CA GLY A 199 -16.90 -16.24 -22.59
C GLY A 199 -17.32 -17.28 -21.55
N ALA A 200 -16.73 -17.30 -20.35
CA ALA A 200 -17.18 -18.20 -19.30
C ALA A 200 -18.61 -17.85 -18.84
N ALA A 201 -19.47 -18.86 -18.68
CA ALA A 201 -20.88 -18.67 -18.33
C ALA A 201 -21.08 -17.93 -17.00
N GLU A 202 -20.20 -18.18 -16.03
CA GLU A 202 -20.22 -17.57 -14.70
C GLU A 202 -19.33 -16.32 -14.60
N ASN A 203 -18.85 -15.78 -15.73
CA ASN A 203 -18.03 -14.56 -15.70
C ASN A 203 -18.88 -13.37 -15.21
N PRO A 204 -18.49 -12.69 -14.11
CA PRO A 204 -19.33 -11.65 -13.52
C PRO A 204 -19.23 -10.29 -14.23
N PHE A 205 -18.55 -10.25 -15.38
CA PHE A 205 -18.33 -9.03 -16.15
C PHE A 205 -19.01 -9.07 -17.51
N PRO A 206 -19.51 -7.93 -18.02
CA PRO A 206 -20.00 -7.84 -19.39
C PRO A 206 -18.89 -8.20 -20.39
N ASP A 207 -19.24 -8.87 -21.49
CA ASP A 207 -18.32 -9.39 -22.51
C ASP A 207 -17.21 -8.40 -22.89
N ARG A 208 -17.58 -7.15 -23.18
CA ARG A 208 -16.67 -6.04 -23.53
C ARG A 208 -15.59 -5.69 -22.49
N MET A 209 -15.66 -6.24 -21.28
CA MET A 209 -14.70 -6.02 -20.20
C MET A 209 -13.93 -7.29 -19.84
N GLN A 210 -14.37 -8.46 -20.33
CA GLN A 210 -13.83 -9.73 -19.90
C GLN A 210 -12.38 -9.89 -20.35
N LEU A 211 -12.06 -9.59 -21.62
CA LEU A 211 -10.67 -9.68 -22.11
C LEU A 211 -9.73 -8.74 -21.34
N ARG A 212 -10.17 -7.49 -21.11
CA ARG A 212 -9.41 -6.52 -20.32
C ARG A 212 -9.14 -7.05 -18.91
N ASN A 213 -10.16 -7.56 -18.23
CA ASN A 213 -10.05 -8.01 -16.86
C ASN A 213 -9.22 -9.29 -16.76
N TRP A 214 -9.37 -10.22 -17.70
CA TRP A 214 -8.54 -11.42 -17.80
C TRP A 214 -7.07 -11.07 -18.00
N LEU A 215 -6.75 -10.19 -18.95
CA LEU A 215 -5.39 -9.72 -19.19
C LEU A 215 -4.78 -9.07 -17.94
N MET A 216 -5.55 -8.27 -17.18
CA MET A 216 -5.07 -7.70 -15.91
C MET A 216 -4.68 -8.78 -14.90
N ILE A 217 -5.50 -9.84 -14.75
CA ILE A 217 -5.26 -10.91 -13.79
C ILE A 217 -4.06 -11.77 -14.20
N GLU A 218 -3.95 -12.15 -15.48
CA GLU A 218 -2.82 -12.94 -15.96
C GLU A 218 -1.50 -12.15 -15.91
N LEU A 219 -1.51 -10.84 -16.20
CA LEU A 219 -0.33 -9.99 -15.98
C LEU A 219 0.11 -9.98 -14.51
N LEU A 220 -0.83 -9.86 -13.56
CA LEU A 220 -0.50 -9.91 -12.14
C LEU A 220 0.10 -11.27 -11.74
N LEU A 221 -0.40 -12.36 -12.32
CA LEU A 221 0.05 -13.73 -12.04
C LEU A 221 1.40 -14.07 -12.67
N GLU A 222 1.67 -13.66 -13.91
CA GLU A 222 2.92 -13.99 -14.61
C GLU A 222 4.08 -13.09 -14.20
N THR A 223 3.81 -11.85 -13.79
CA THR A 223 4.88 -10.85 -13.54
C THR A 223 5.03 -10.48 -12.07
N GLY A 224 4.04 -10.80 -11.24
CA GLY A 224 4.00 -10.38 -9.84
C GLY A 224 3.99 -8.86 -9.64
N ILE A 225 3.70 -8.04 -10.66
CA ILE A 225 3.73 -6.59 -10.54
C ILE A 225 2.71 -6.06 -9.53
N ARG A 226 2.98 -4.90 -8.94
CA ARG A 226 2.03 -4.23 -8.03
C ARG A 226 0.88 -3.62 -8.84
N ARG A 227 -0.29 -3.47 -8.21
CA ARG A 227 -1.45 -2.77 -8.81
C ARG A 227 -1.11 -1.40 -9.40
N GLY A 228 -0.20 -0.65 -8.74
CA GLY A 228 0.21 0.67 -9.21
C GLY A 228 0.98 0.60 -10.52
N GLU A 229 1.85 -0.40 -10.65
CA GLU A 229 2.65 -0.68 -11.85
C GLU A 229 1.74 -1.14 -13.00
N LEU A 230 0.81 -2.08 -12.74
CA LEU A 230 -0.19 -2.53 -13.72
C LEU A 230 -0.98 -1.36 -14.33
N LEU A 231 -1.45 -0.44 -13.48
CA LEU A 231 -2.25 0.72 -13.90
C LEU A 231 -1.42 1.83 -14.56
N LYS A 232 -0.09 1.73 -14.55
CA LYS A 232 0.85 2.67 -15.19
C LYS A 232 1.42 2.16 -16.51
N LEU A 233 1.15 0.91 -16.87
CA LEU A 233 1.55 0.37 -18.17
C LEU A 233 0.95 1.21 -19.30
N TYR A 234 1.78 1.57 -20.25
CA TYR A 234 1.38 2.05 -21.57
C TYR A 234 1.22 0.86 -22.51
N THR A 235 0.55 1.08 -23.64
CA THR A 235 0.47 0.06 -24.69
C THR A 235 1.87 -0.33 -25.19
N THR A 236 2.80 0.60 -25.27
CA THR A 236 4.16 0.35 -25.76
C THR A 236 5.11 -0.28 -24.73
N ASP A 237 4.64 -0.59 -23.52
CA ASP A 237 5.47 -1.23 -22.49
C ASP A 237 5.53 -2.75 -22.63
N ILE A 238 4.68 -3.33 -23.48
CA ILE A 238 4.68 -4.76 -23.77
C ILE A 238 5.18 -4.96 -25.19
N ASN A 239 6.31 -5.65 -25.34
CA ASN A 239 7.00 -5.79 -26.62
C ASN A 239 7.49 -7.22 -26.81
N GLU A 240 7.45 -7.70 -28.05
CA GLU A 240 8.09 -8.96 -28.44
C GLU A 240 9.59 -8.74 -28.64
N GLY A 241 10.42 -9.50 -27.94
CA GLY A 241 11.86 -9.52 -28.15
C GLY A 241 12.32 -10.78 -28.90
N SER A 242 13.63 -10.96 -29.03
CA SER A 242 14.20 -12.05 -29.83
C SER A 242 13.98 -13.45 -29.25
N GLN A 243 13.80 -13.57 -27.93
CA GLN A 243 13.61 -14.87 -27.25
C GLN A 243 12.23 -14.99 -26.61
N HIS A 244 11.73 -13.91 -26.01
CA HIS A 244 10.46 -13.88 -25.29
C HIS A 244 9.81 -12.51 -25.48
N ALA A 245 8.52 -12.41 -25.16
CA ALA A 245 7.88 -11.11 -24.96
C ALA A 245 8.19 -10.58 -23.56
N TYR A 246 8.16 -9.26 -23.40
CA TYR A 246 8.53 -8.59 -22.17
C TYR A 246 7.55 -7.49 -21.79
N VAL A 247 7.41 -7.26 -20.49
CA VAL A 247 6.72 -6.11 -19.90
C VAL A 247 7.76 -5.21 -19.22
N SER A 248 7.84 -3.96 -19.64
CA SER A 248 8.73 -2.95 -19.05
C SER A 248 7.98 -2.09 -18.02
N ILE A 249 8.40 -2.19 -16.77
CA ILE A 249 7.94 -1.33 -15.68
C ILE A 249 8.84 -0.11 -15.64
N ASN A 250 8.31 1.03 -16.05
CA ASN A 250 9.03 2.30 -16.09
C ASN A 250 8.55 3.23 -14.98
N ASP A 251 9.47 3.97 -14.36
CA ASP A 251 9.10 5.01 -13.42
C ASP A 251 8.48 6.19 -14.18
N ARG A 252 7.22 6.46 -13.84
CA ARG A 252 6.40 7.55 -14.42
C ARG A 252 5.67 8.31 -13.33
N GLU A 253 6.21 8.38 -12.12
CA GLU A 253 5.64 9.22 -11.08
C GLU A 253 5.52 10.67 -11.53
N HIS A 254 4.41 11.31 -11.18
CA HIS A 254 4.10 12.69 -11.54
C HIS A 254 3.91 12.96 -13.02
N ASP A 255 3.45 11.95 -13.80
CA ASP A 255 3.16 12.13 -15.22
C ASP A 255 2.13 13.26 -15.47
N PRO A 256 2.51 14.34 -16.19
CA PRO A 256 1.59 15.41 -16.60
C PRO A 256 0.44 14.90 -17.49
N GLY A 257 0.67 13.82 -18.23
CA GLY A 257 -0.33 13.16 -19.06
C GLY A 257 -1.37 12.34 -18.27
N ASP A 258 -1.14 12.05 -16.99
CA ASP A 258 -2.05 11.27 -16.17
C ASP A 258 -3.25 12.13 -15.71
N PRO A 259 -4.47 11.86 -16.20
CA PRO A 259 -5.65 12.63 -15.83
C PRO A 259 -6.26 12.20 -14.48
N ARG A 260 -5.76 11.14 -13.85
CA ARG A 260 -6.34 10.60 -12.62
C ARG A 260 -6.08 11.55 -11.46
N ALA A 261 -7.13 11.76 -10.66
CA ALA A 261 -7.04 12.52 -9.42
C ALA A 261 -6.11 11.80 -8.44
N GLU A 262 -6.35 10.51 -8.21
CA GLU A 262 -5.44 9.61 -7.50
C GLU A 262 -4.55 8.88 -8.51
N GLU A 263 -3.35 9.42 -8.69
CA GLU A 263 -2.32 8.78 -9.50
C GLU A 263 -1.85 7.48 -8.82
N PRO A 264 -1.77 6.35 -9.54
CA PRO A 264 -1.09 5.17 -9.03
C PRO A 264 0.38 5.48 -8.71
N ALA A 265 0.87 5.05 -7.55
CA ALA A 265 2.28 5.23 -7.19
C ALA A 265 3.09 3.97 -7.51
N LEU A 266 4.36 4.15 -7.90
CA LEU A 266 5.31 3.06 -7.97
C LEU A 266 5.95 2.90 -6.58
N LYS A 267 6.26 1.66 -6.20
CA LYS A 267 6.95 1.36 -4.93
C LYS A 267 8.28 0.68 -5.15
N THR A 268 8.63 0.41 -6.40
CA THR A 268 9.74 -0.46 -6.79
C THR A 268 10.41 0.08 -8.02
N HIS A 269 11.67 -0.30 -8.18
CA HIS A 269 12.50 0.16 -9.28
C HIS A 269 11.97 -0.34 -10.62
N GLY A 270 12.27 0.44 -11.65
CA GLY A 270 12.00 0.04 -13.03
C GLY A 270 12.73 -1.26 -13.36
N ARG A 271 12.09 -2.10 -14.17
CA ARG A 271 12.60 -3.43 -14.55
C ARG A 271 11.83 -3.96 -15.75
N THR A 272 12.43 -4.91 -16.43
CA THR A 272 11.79 -5.65 -17.52
C THR A 272 11.57 -7.09 -17.08
N ILE A 273 10.37 -7.62 -17.32
CA ILE A 273 9.95 -8.95 -16.89
C ILE A 273 9.51 -9.73 -18.13
N GLY A 274 10.04 -10.95 -18.30
CA GLY A 274 9.60 -11.83 -19.38
C GLY A 274 8.17 -12.33 -19.14
N ILE A 275 7.40 -12.46 -20.22
CA ILE A 275 6.05 -13.02 -20.21
C ILE A 275 5.93 -14.15 -21.24
N SER A 276 4.92 -14.99 -21.06
CA SER A 276 4.64 -16.07 -22.00
C SER A 276 4.17 -15.54 -23.36
N ALA A 277 4.40 -16.34 -24.42
CA ALA A 277 3.85 -16.04 -25.75
C ALA A 277 2.32 -16.00 -25.71
N GLN A 278 1.69 -16.86 -24.90
CA GLN A 278 0.25 -16.88 -24.70
C GLN A 278 -0.25 -15.55 -24.12
N LEU A 279 0.39 -15.02 -23.07
CA LEU A 279 0.00 -13.73 -22.50
C LEU A 279 0.20 -12.57 -23.50
N TYR A 280 1.25 -12.65 -24.32
CA TYR A 280 1.49 -11.69 -25.39
C TYR A 280 0.37 -11.71 -26.45
N GLU A 281 -0.08 -12.89 -26.87
CA GLU A 281 -1.23 -13.03 -27.79
C GLU A 281 -2.52 -12.44 -27.20
N VAL A 282 -2.77 -12.63 -25.90
CA VAL A 282 -3.92 -12.03 -25.22
C VAL A 282 -3.82 -10.51 -25.23
N TYR A 283 -2.63 -9.98 -24.98
CA TYR A 283 -2.34 -8.55 -25.06
C TYR A 283 -2.59 -8.01 -26.47
N GLU A 284 -2.07 -8.65 -27.52
CA GLU A 284 -2.28 -8.24 -28.91
C GLU A 284 -3.76 -8.23 -29.27
N ARG A 285 -4.50 -9.30 -28.94
CA ARG A 285 -5.96 -9.36 -29.15
C ARG A 285 -6.69 -8.22 -28.44
N TYR A 286 -6.28 -7.88 -27.22
CA TYR A 286 -6.86 -6.77 -26.48
C TYR A 286 -6.56 -5.43 -27.17
N ILE A 287 -5.33 -5.19 -27.62
CA ILE A 287 -4.95 -3.95 -28.31
C ILE A 287 -5.70 -3.78 -29.63
N GLN A 288 -5.80 -4.85 -30.42
CA GLN A 288 -6.39 -4.82 -31.76
C GLN A 288 -7.93 -4.77 -31.74
N GLY A 289 -8.57 -5.33 -30.70
CA GLY A 289 -10.02 -5.39 -30.56
C GLY A 289 -10.58 -4.52 -29.44
N GLU A 290 -10.65 -5.10 -28.24
CA GLU A 290 -11.51 -4.63 -27.15
C GLU A 290 -10.98 -3.41 -26.37
N ARG A 291 -9.70 -3.04 -26.55
CA ARG A 291 -9.14 -1.88 -25.85
C ARG A 291 -9.93 -0.62 -26.20
N ARG A 292 -10.35 -0.43 -27.45
CA ARG A 292 -11.03 0.79 -27.91
C ARG A 292 -12.53 0.74 -27.58
N PRO A 293 -13.03 1.56 -26.63
CA PRO A 293 -14.44 1.50 -26.26
C PRO A 293 -15.33 2.01 -27.39
N LEU A 294 -16.54 1.45 -27.46
CA LEU A 294 -17.61 1.94 -28.33
C LEU A 294 -18.55 2.88 -27.55
N ARG A 295 -18.96 3.98 -28.18
CA ARG A 295 -20.02 4.88 -27.71
C ARG A 295 -21.06 5.01 -28.82
N ASN A 296 -22.30 4.60 -28.55
CA ASN A 296 -23.38 4.56 -29.53
C ASN A 296 -22.97 3.80 -30.81
N GLY A 297 -22.34 2.63 -30.65
CA GLY A 297 -21.85 1.79 -31.76
C GLY A 297 -20.58 2.29 -32.46
N LYS A 298 -20.06 3.49 -32.14
CA LYS A 298 -18.89 4.08 -32.82
C LYS A 298 -17.62 4.01 -31.96
N PRO A 299 -16.44 3.71 -32.54
CA PRO A 299 -15.17 3.71 -31.82
C PRO A 299 -14.79 5.08 -31.24
N MET A 300 -14.51 5.14 -29.95
CA MET A 300 -14.08 6.38 -29.28
C MET A 300 -12.67 6.80 -29.68
N LYS A 301 -12.35 8.10 -29.61
CA LYS A 301 -10.96 8.59 -29.75
C LYS A 301 -10.16 8.24 -28.49
N LEU A 302 -9.06 7.52 -28.66
CA LEU A 302 -8.14 7.16 -27.58
C LEU A 302 -7.19 8.33 -27.30
N ARG A 303 -7.46 9.08 -26.23
CA ARG A 303 -6.65 10.26 -25.85
C ARG A 303 -5.44 9.91 -24.97
N TYR A 304 -5.39 8.69 -24.44
CA TYR A 304 -4.44 8.28 -23.42
C TYR A 304 -3.68 7.02 -23.84
N ARG A 305 -2.39 6.98 -23.48
CA ARG A 305 -1.44 5.92 -23.86
C ARG A 305 -1.49 4.69 -22.94
N TYR A 306 -2.16 4.80 -21.80
CA TYR A 306 -2.30 3.74 -20.79
C TYR A 306 -2.94 2.48 -21.36
N LEU A 307 -2.39 1.31 -21.04
CA LEU A 307 -2.82 0.00 -21.50
C LEU A 307 -4.29 -0.24 -21.12
N PHE A 308 -4.61 -0.10 -19.83
CA PHE A 308 -5.94 -0.32 -19.30
C PHE A 308 -6.75 0.97 -19.27
N ILE A 309 -7.88 0.95 -19.97
CA ILE A 309 -8.83 2.06 -19.99
C ILE A 309 -10.23 1.63 -19.58
N SER A 310 -10.99 2.60 -19.08
CA SER A 310 -12.40 2.45 -18.77
C SER A 310 -13.25 2.45 -20.03
N ASP A 311 -14.51 2.07 -19.87
CA ASP A 311 -15.57 2.20 -20.87
C ASP A 311 -15.76 3.64 -21.40
N ARG A 312 -15.33 4.65 -20.62
CA ARG A 312 -15.32 6.07 -21.00
C ARG A 312 -14.01 6.51 -21.69
N GLY A 313 -13.10 5.59 -21.98
CA GLY A 313 -11.82 5.87 -22.65
C GLY A 313 -10.81 6.63 -21.79
N ARG A 314 -10.92 6.57 -20.46
CA ARG A 314 -10.00 7.18 -19.49
C ARG A 314 -9.09 6.10 -18.88
N PRO A 315 -7.87 6.41 -18.43
CA PRO A 315 -7.02 5.44 -17.75
C PRO A 315 -7.74 4.81 -16.56
N LEU A 316 -7.60 3.49 -16.41
CA LEU A 316 -8.26 2.76 -15.33
C LEU A 316 -7.74 3.25 -13.97
N SER A 317 -8.64 3.45 -13.01
CA SER A 317 -8.32 3.95 -11.68
C SER A 317 -8.03 2.80 -10.71
N ILE A 318 -7.37 3.10 -9.58
CA ILE A 318 -7.18 2.14 -8.49
C ILE A 318 -8.53 1.58 -8.03
N ARG A 319 -9.53 2.45 -7.87
CA ARG A 319 -10.89 2.06 -7.47
C ARG A 319 -11.54 1.13 -8.49
N ALA A 320 -11.37 1.38 -9.79
CA ALA A 320 -11.94 0.53 -10.82
C ALA A 320 -11.31 -0.88 -10.81
N LEU A 321 -9.99 -0.98 -10.60
CA LEU A 321 -9.33 -2.28 -10.39
C LEU A 321 -9.81 -2.97 -9.11
N SER A 322 -9.94 -2.23 -7.99
CA SER A 322 -10.52 -2.77 -6.76
C SER A 322 -11.92 -3.34 -6.99
N ASN A 323 -12.80 -2.61 -7.68
CA ASN A 323 -14.14 -3.10 -8.00
C ASN A 323 -14.14 -4.40 -8.83
N VAL A 324 -13.15 -4.60 -9.72
CA VAL A 324 -13.00 -5.87 -10.46
C VAL A 324 -12.67 -7.00 -9.48
N LEU A 325 -11.71 -6.78 -8.58
CA LEU A 325 -11.32 -7.78 -7.58
C LEU A 325 -12.42 -8.07 -6.56
N ASP A 326 -13.13 -7.03 -6.09
CA ASP A 326 -14.24 -7.14 -5.16
C ASP A 326 -15.40 -7.92 -5.80
N ARG A 327 -15.68 -7.70 -7.09
CA ARG A 327 -16.71 -8.46 -7.80
C ARG A 327 -16.32 -9.92 -7.98
N LEU A 328 -15.07 -10.21 -8.33
CA LEU A 328 -14.57 -11.59 -8.40
C LEU A 328 -14.67 -12.28 -7.04
N PHE A 329 -14.23 -11.60 -5.98
CA PHE A 329 -14.33 -12.08 -4.61
C PHE A 329 -15.76 -12.43 -4.23
N LEU A 330 -16.71 -11.51 -4.42
CA LEU A 330 -18.11 -11.72 -4.09
C LEU A 330 -18.72 -12.88 -4.90
N THR A 331 -18.37 -13.03 -6.17
CA THR A 331 -18.85 -14.13 -7.01
C THR A 331 -18.36 -15.48 -6.48
N ILE A 332 -17.09 -15.56 -6.08
CA ILE A 332 -16.50 -16.76 -5.50
C ILE A 332 -17.10 -17.05 -4.13
N GLU A 333 -17.28 -16.03 -3.28
CA GLU A 333 -17.84 -16.21 -1.93
C GLU A 333 -19.29 -16.70 -1.98
N LEU A 334 -20.07 -16.28 -2.97
CA LEU A 334 -21.44 -16.78 -3.18
C LEU A 334 -21.47 -18.25 -3.63
N ALA A 335 -20.53 -18.67 -4.49
CA ALA A 335 -20.47 -20.05 -5.00
C ALA A 335 -19.74 -21.01 -4.03
N HIS A 336 -18.75 -20.50 -3.30
CA HIS A 336 -17.85 -21.24 -2.41
C HIS A 336 -17.59 -20.45 -1.12
N PRO A 337 -18.56 -20.37 -0.20
CA PRO A 337 -18.43 -19.59 1.03
C PRO A 337 -17.19 -19.97 1.85
N GLY A 338 -16.43 -18.96 2.30
CA GLY A 338 -15.23 -19.14 3.11
C GLY A 338 -14.00 -19.65 2.36
N LEU A 339 -14.08 -19.92 1.06
CA LEU A 339 -12.94 -20.39 0.26
C LEU A 339 -11.82 -19.36 0.20
N LEU A 340 -12.18 -18.08 0.06
CA LEU A 340 -11.27 -16.95 0.05
C LEU A 340 -11.68 -15.98 1.16
N PRO A 341 -10.81 -15.66 2.13
CA PRO A 341 -11.19 -14.64 3.10
C PRO A 341 -11.08 -13.20 2.56
N THR A 342 -10.26 -12.97 1.53
CA THR A 342 -10.12 -11.69 0.79
C THR A 342 -9.50 -11.96 -0.58
N LEU A 343 -9.72 -11.07 -1.55
CA LEU A 343 -8.99 -11.04 -2.83
C LEU A 343 -8.49 -9.65 -3.17
N SER A 344 -7.19 -9.52 -3.41
CA SER A 344 -6.53 -8.26 -3.75
C SER A 344 -5.38 -8.49 -4.74
N ALA A 345 -4.95 -7.43 -5.43
CA ALA A 345 -3.78 -7.47 -6.32
C ALA A 345 -2.50 -7.98 -5.62
N HIS A 346 -2.44 -7.85 -4.30
CA HIS A 346 -1.31 -8.32 -3.50
C HIS A 346 -1.25 -9.85 -3.41
N ASP A 347 -2.41 -10.49 -3.38
CA ASP A 347 -2.52 -11.95 -3.23
C ASP A 347 -1.99 -12.65 -4.49
N PHE A 348 -2.22 -12.07 -5.68
CA PHE A 348 -1.58 -12.52 -6.93
C PHE A 348 -0.06 -12.37 -6.89
N ARG A 349 0.46 -11.28 -6.32
CA ARG A 349 1.91 -11.10 -6.17
C ARG A 349 2.54 -12.11 -5.19
N HIS A 350 1.87 -12.43 -4.09
CA HIS A 350 2.28 -13.52 -3.20
C HIS A 350 2.29 -14.86 -3.94
N THR A 351 1.22 -15.14 -4.71
CA THR A 351 1.08 -16.35 -5.52
C THR A 351 2.20 -16.48 -6.55
N PHE A 352 2.53 -15.38 -7.26
CA PHE A 352 3.68 -15.32 -8.16
C PHE A 352 4.98 -15.64 -7.43
N ALA A 353 5.24 -14.99 -6.28
CA ALA A 353 6.48 -15.15 -5.54
C ALA A 353 6.68 -16.58 -5.02
N ASP A 354 5.65 -17.20 -4.46
CA ASP A 354 5.68 -18.61 -4.02
C ASP A 354 6.02 -19.54 -5.20
N ARG A 355 5.30 -19.41 -6.31
CA ARG A 355 5.47 -20.30 -7.47
C ARG A 355 6.77 -20.10 -8.22
N PHE A 356 7.22 -18.84 -8.34
CA PHE A 356 8.50 -18.52 -8.96
C PHE A 356 9.66 -19.10 -8.13
N LEU A 357 9.59 -18.97 -6.80
CA LEU A 357 10.60 -19.55 -5.91
C LEU A 357 10.59 -21.09 -5.98
N ALA A 358 9.41 -21.71 -5.94
CA ALA A 358 9.26 -23.16 -6.09
C ALA A 358 9.85 -23.66 -7.43
N TYR A 359 9.56 -22.96 -8.54
CA TYR A 359 10.12 -23.31 -9.85
C TYR A 359 11.65 -23.26 -9.87
N LEU A 360 12.26 -22.19 -9.33
CA LEU A 360 13.71 -22.06 -9.30
C LEU A 360 14.39 -23.13 -8.43
N VAL A 361 13.83 -23.43 -7.27
CA VAL A 361 14.42 -24.42 -6.36
C VAL A 361 14.17 -25.84 -6.87
N GLU A 362 12.92 -26.21 -7.15
CA GLU A 362 12.55 -27.61 -7.44
C GLU A 362 12.79 -28.02 -8.89
N LYS A 363 12.59 -27.12 -9.86
CA LYS A 363 12.71 -27.44 -11.29
C LYS A 363 14.05 -27.02 -11.87
N ARG A 364 14.64 -25.94 -11.38
CA ARG A 364 15.95 -25.46 -11.85
C ARG A 364 17.11 -25.89 -10.95
N GLY A 365 16.83 -26.43 -9.75
CA GLY A 365 17.85 -26.89 -8.82
C GLY A 365 18.71 -25.75 -8.25
N PHE A 366 18.18 -24.53 -8.17
CA PHE A 366 18.92 -23.41 -7.62
C PHE A 366 18.93 -23.45 -6.09
N GLU A 367 20.09 -23.12 -5.53
CA GLU A 367 20.24 -22.82 -4.11
C GLU A 367 19.27 -21.71 -3.68
N LEU A 368 18.72 -21.83 -2.45
CA LEU A 368 17.65 -20.95 -1.99
C LEU A 368 18.04 -19.47 -2.05
N GLU A 369 19.25 -19.10 -1.62
CA GLU A 369 19.67 -17.68 -1.64
C GLU A 369 19.74 -17.11 -3.06
N ARG A 370 20.27 -17.90 -4.02
CA ARG A 370 20.29 -17.51 -5.44
C ARG A 370 18.86 -17.34 -5.98
N ALA A 371 17.96 -18.24 -5.63
CA ALA A 371 16.56 -18.16 -6.05
C ALA A 371 15.85 -16.93 -5.44
N LEU A 372 16.17 -16.57 -4.19
CA LEU A 372 15.69 -15.35 -3.55
C LEU A 372 16.25 -14.10 -4.24
N ASP A 373 17.49 -14.09 -4.69
CA ASP A 373 18.09 -12.97 -5.45
C ASP A 373 17.41 -12.74 -6.80
N GLU A 374 17.14 -13.82 -7.56
CA GLU A 374 16.40 -13.71 -8.81
C GLU A 374 14.96 -13.21 -8.57
N LEU A 375 14.32 -13.70 -7.51
CA LEU A 375 13.02 -13.20 -7.10
C LEU A 375 13.09 -11.70 -6.73
N ARG A 376 14.14 -11.22 -6.03
CA ARG A 376 14.33 -9.78 -5.75
C ARG A 376 14.37 -8.95 -7.02
N ARG A 377 15.14 -9.38 -8.02
CA ARG A 377 15.25 -8.69 -9.31
C ARG A 377 13.91 -8.61 -10.03
N VAL A 378 13.23 -9.75 -10.22
CA VAL A 378 11.95 -9.79 -10.96
C VAL A 378 10.84 -9.03 -10.21
N CYS A 379 10.86 -9.03 -8.88
CA CYS A 379 9.92 -8.28 -8.05
C CYS A 379 10.29 -6.79 -7.85
N GLY A 380 11.47 -6.35 -8.28
CA GLY A 380 11.96 -4.98 -8.15
C GLY A 380 12.33 -4.57 -6.72
N TRP A 381 12.67 -5.52 -5.85
CA TRP A 381 13.14 -5.23 -4.49
C TRP A 381 14.63 -4.84 -4.47
N SER A 382 15.07 -4.16 -3.41
CA SER A 382 16.50 -3.95 -3.18
C SER A 382 17.21 -5.27 -2.85
N ASP A 383 18.51 -5.34 -3.10
CA ASP A 383 19.31 -6.55 -2.90
C ASP A 383 19.30 -7.02 -1.43
N THR A 384 19.23 -6.08 -0.48
CA THR A 384 19.16 -6.36 0.96
C THR A 384 17.74 -6.62 1.48
N SER A 385 16.73 -6.70 0.59
CA SER A 385 15.34 -6.80 1.01
C SER A 385 15.01 -8.17 1.61
N ILE A 386 14.30 -8.16 2.75
CA ILE A 386 13.70 -9.37 3.36
C ILE A 386 12.36 -9.76 2.72
N MET A 387 11.85 -8.96 1.78
CA MET A 387 10.53 -9.15 1.20
C MET A 387 10.35 -10.50 0.47
N PRO A 388 11.34 -11.09 -0.24
CA PRO A 388 11.20 -12.43 -0.81
C PRO A 388 10.65 -13.46 0.17
N ARG A 389 11.23 -13.54 1.38
CA ARG A 389 10.81 -14.49 2.42
C ARG A 389 9.39 -14.24 2.92
N ARG A 390 8.95 -12.97 2.93
CA ARG A 390 7.58 -12.60 3.31
C ARG A 390 6.56 -12.91 2.23
N TYR A 391 6.93 -12.72 0.97
CA TYR A 391 6.00 -12.94 -0.14
C TYR A 391 5.87 -14.42 -0.49
N ALA A 392 6.99 -15.15 -0.44
CA ALA A 392 7.06 -16.59 -0.69
C ALA A 392 6.95 -17.42 0.62
N SER A 393 6.24 -16.90 1.62
CA SER A 393 6.22 -17.49 2.96
C SER A 393 5.51 -18.85 3.00
N ARG A 394 4.55 -19.10 2.11
CA ARG A 394 3.84 -20.39 2.06
C ARG A 394 4.78 -21.47 1.58
N TYR A 395 5.45 -21.24 0.45
CA TYR A 395 6.39 -22.19 -0.12
C TYR A 395 7.48 -22.59 0.90
N LEU A 396 8.07 -21.59 1.56
CA LEU A 396 9.10 -21.83 2.57
C LEU A 396 8.59 -22.67 3.74
N ALA A 397 7.37 -22.43 4.20
CA ALA A 397 6.78 -23.17 5.31
C ALA A 397 6.35 -24.59 4.90
N GLU A 398 5.77 -24.75 3.71
CA GLU A 398 5.40 -26.07 3.17
C GLU A 398 6.64 -26.93 2.93
N SER A 399 7.71 -26.36 2.38
CA SER A 399 9.00 -27.05 2.22
C SER A 399 9.58 -27.48 3.57
N ALA A 400 9.58 -26.59 4.58
CA ALA A 400 10.05 -26.93 5.93
C ALA A 400 9.22 -28.06 6.57
N ASN A 401 7.90 -28.02 6.41
CA ASN A 401 7.00 -29.06 6.91
C ASN A 401 7.23 -30.39 6.20
N LEU A 402 7.42 -30.39 4.88
CA LEU A 402 7.72 -31.59 4.10
C LEU A 402 9.04 -32.24 4.55
N HIS A 403 10.10 -31.45 4.70
CA HIS A 403 11.39 -31.96 5.20
C HIS A 403 11.27 -32.54 6.61
N ASN A 404 10.50 -31.91 7.50
CA ASN A 404 10.26 -32.46 8.83
C ASN A 404 9.45 -33.76 8.77
N ALA A 405 8.44 -33.86 7.90
CA ALA A 405 7.67 -35.08 7.70
C ALA A 405 8.56 -36.22 7.21
N GLN A 406 9.41 -35.97 6.21
CA GLN A 406 10.38 -36.96 5.71
C GLN A 406 11.37 -37.40 6.78
N ARG A 407 11.93 -36.46 7.55
CA ARG A 407 12.81 -36.75 8.70
C ARG A 407 12.10 -37.61 9.74
N ALA A 408 10.83 -37.31 10.03
CA ALA A 408 10.04 -38.05 10.99
C ALA A 408 9.72 -39.47 10.50
N SER A 409 9.30 -39.63 9.24
CA SER A 409 9.07 -40.95 8.62
C SER A 409 10.33 -41.82 8.64
N ALA A 410 11.48 -41.26 8.25
CA ALA A 410 12.76 -41.96 8.28
C ALA A 410 13.25 -42.35 9.70
N ALA A 411 12.65 -41.79 10.76
CA ALA A 411 12.91 -42.22 12.13
C ALA A 411 12.05 -43.44 12.51
N TRP A 412 10.83 -43.54 11.98
CA TRP A 412 9.96 -44.70 12.16
C TRP A 412 10.48 -45.91 11.41
N ASP A 413 10.97 -45.74 10.18
CA ASP A 413 11.53 -46.85 9.37
C ASP A 413 12.71 -47.56 10.04
N ARG A 414 13.39 -46.91 11.01
CA ARG A 414 14.50 -47.50 11.78
C ARG A 414 14.06 -48.34 12.99
N LEU A 415 12.79 -48.25 13.39
CA LEU A 415 12.24 -49.08 14.46
C LEU A 415 11.83 -50.46 13.92
N ASP A 416 11.56 -50.54 12.62
CA ASP A 416 11.18 -51.76 11.91
C ASP A 416 12.38 -52.49 11.29
N SER A 417 13.60 -51.95 11.45
CA SER A 417 14.89 -52.52 11.04
C SER A 417 15.71 -52.97 12.25
#